data_AF-A0A1Q8S3T0-F1
#
_entry.id   AF-A0A1Q8S3T0-F1
#
_cell.length_a   1.000
_cell.length_b   1.000
_cell.length_c   1.000
_cell.angle_alpha   90.00
_cell.angle_beta   90.00
_cell.angle_gamma   90.00
#
_symmetry.space_group_name_H-M   'P 1'
#
loop_
_entity.id
_entity.type
_entity.pdbx_description
1 polymer ?
#
loop_
_entity_poly.entity_id
_entity_poly.type
_entity_poly.pdbx_seq_one_letter_code
_entity_poly.pdbx_strand_id
1 'polypeptide(L)'
;MFSKHERYHIKEYTCDVARCDKAFATMKDLKRHKRTHETPDGDSSGYRCRVAGCRKAKTGHVYNRRDNFVRHLRTKHVGMDFDVREEYDVTY
;
A
#
# COMPACT_ATOMS: atom_id res chain seq x y z
N MET A 1 -19.74 -17.68 18.50
CA MET A 1 -19.09 -17.35 17.21
C MET A 1 -18.64 -15.90 17.28
N PHE A 2 -17.34 -15.61 17.26
CA PHE A 2 -16.85 -14.23 17.26
C PHE A 2 -17.22 -13.55 15.94
N SER A 3 -17.84 -12.38 16.03
CA SER A 3 -18.20 -11.56 14.87
C SER A 3 -16.93 -11.18 14.09
N LYS A 4 -17.02 -11.01 12.77
CA LYS A 4 -15.89 -10.53 11.93
C LYS A 4 -15.27 -9.25 12.49
N HIS A 5 -16.06 -8.43 13.18
CA HIS A 5 -15.59 -7.22 13.85
C HIS A 5 -14.68 -7.51 15.06
N GLU A 6 -15.00 -8.53 15.87
CA GLU A 6 -14.25 -8.82 17.10
C GLU A 6 -12.81 -9.29 16.83
N ARG A 7 -12.56 -9.92 15.67
CA ARG A 7 -11.21 -10.34 15.26
C ARG A 7 -10.25 -9.17 15.05
N TYR A 8 -10.76 -7.96 14.80
CA TYR A 8 -9.89 -6.77 14.71
C TYR A 8 -9.29 -6.37 16.06
N HIS A 9 -9.95 -6.75 17.17
CA HIS A 9 -9.39 -6.57 18.51
C HIS A 9 -8.33 -7.63 18.84
N ILE A 10 -8.38 -8.79 18.17
CA ILE A 10 -7.42 -9.88 18.35
C ILE A 10 -6.23 -9.65 17.40
N LYS A 11 -5.18 -9.01 17.91
CA LYS A 11 -3.94 -8.74 17.16
C LYS A 11 -2.96 -9.89 17.33
N GLU A 12 -3.36 -11.08 16.90
CA GLU A 12 -2.58 -12.32 17.05
C GLU A 12 -1.26 -12.34 16.23
N TYR A 13 -1.11 -11.45 15.25
CA TYR A 13 0.07 -11.40 14.37
C TYR A 13 1.04 -10.30 14.79
N THR A 14 2.01 -10.64 15.63
CA THR A 14 3.05 -9.72 16.12
C THR A 14 4.25 -9.66 15.17
N CYS A 15 4.94 -8.51 15.16
CA CYS A 15 6.21 -8.36 14.46
C CYS A 15 7.36 -8.97 15.29
N ASP A 16 8.19 -9.78 14.64
CA ASP A 16 9.39 -10.43 15.20
C ASP A 16 10.66 -9.58 15.08
N VAL A 17 10.59 -8.38 14.51
CA VAL A 17 11.76 -7.51 14.36
C VAL A 17 12.14 -6.89 15.70
N ALA A 18 13.43 -6.96 16.04
CA ALA A 18 13.95 -6.37 17.27
C ALA A 18 13.59 -4.87 17.37
N ARG A 19 13.06 -4.46 18.55
CA ARG A 19 12.53 -3.11 18.81
C ARG A 19 11.30 -2.72 17.98
N CYS A 20 10.50 -3.69 17.52
CA CYS A 20 9.21 -3.43 16.90
C CYS A 20 8.06 -4.12 17.64
N ASP A 21 7.29 -3.35 18.41
CA ASP A 21 6.16 -3.87 19.21
C ASP A 21 4.81 -3.84 18.45
N LYS A 22 4.83 -3.87 17.12
CA LYS A 22 3.61 -3.76 16.30
C LYS A 22 2.92 -5.11 16.15
N ALA A 23 1.61 -5.12 16.41
CA ALA A 23 0.75 -6.29 16.25
C ALA A 23 -0.44 -5.98 15.33
N PHE A 24 -0.87 -6.98 14.57
CA PHE A 24 -1.88 -6.86 13.52
C PHE A 24 -2.94 -7.95 13.67
N ALA A 25 -4.17 -7.64 13.23
CA ALA A 25 -5.28 -8.58 13.21
C ALA A 25 -5.25 -9.57 12.05
N THR A 26 -4.38 -9.35 11.05
CA THR A 26 -4.23 -10.28 9.92
C THR A 26 -2.76 -10.48 9.53
N MET A 27 -2.43 -11.69 9.07
CA MET A 27 -1.11 -11.99 8.48
C MET A 27 -0.75 -11.07 7.31
N LYS A 28 -1.74 -10.67 6.51
CA LYS A 28 -1.52 -9.79 5.33
C LYS A 28 -1.00 -8.42 5.76
N ASP A 29 -1.55 -7.88 6.84
CA ASP A 29 -1.12 -6.60 7.39
C ASP A 29 0.28 -6.72 8.02
N LEU A 30 0.58 -7.82 8.73
CA LEU A 30 1.91 -8.11 9.25
C LEU A 30 2.95 -8.22 8.12
N LYS A 31 2.65 -8.99 7.05
CA LYS A 31 3.56 -9.15 5.90
C LYS A 31 3.85 -7.83 5.21
N ARG A 32 2.84 -6.97 5.06
CA ARG A 32 3.04 -5.62 4.52
C ARG A 32 3.90 -4.76 5.46
N HIS A 33 3.66 -4.87 6.77
CA HIS A 33 4.45 -4.15 7.76
C HIS A 33 5.92 -4.56 7.76
N LYS A 34 6.24 -5.85 7.63
CA LYS A 34 7.64 -6.31 7.60
C LYS A 34 8.50 -5.61 6.54
N ARG A 35 7.91 -5.23 5.40
CA ARG A 35 8.60 -4.47 4.34
C ARG A 35 9.11 -3.10 4.78
N THR A 36 8.53 -2.51 5.82
CA THR A 36 9.02 -1.24 6.40
C THR A 36 10.32 -1.41 7.18
N HIS A 37 10.67 -2.64 7.55
CA HIS A 37 11.96 -2.96 8.18
C HIS A 37 13.03 -3.25 7.14
N GLU A 38 12.66 -3.82 5.99
CA GLU A 38 13.56 -4.11 4.87
C GLU A 38 13.96 -2.84 4.11
N THR A 39 13.07 -1.85 4.07
CA THR A 39 13.33 -0.53 3.49
C THR A 39 13.09 0.53 4.57
N PRO A 40 14.14 1.04 5.26
CA PRO A 40 13.96 2.00 6.36
C PRO A 40 13.24 3.27 5.90
N ASP A 41 13.38 3.62 4.63
CA ASP A 41 12.70 4.75 3.98
C ASP A 41 11.41 4.36 3.24
N GLY A 42 10.91 3.13 3.45
CA GLY A 42 9.63 2.61 2.96
C GLY A 42 9.24 3.11 1.58
N ASP A 43 9.92 2.66 0.51
CA ASP A 43 9.65 3.07 -0.88
C ASP A 43 9.30 4.57 -0.99
N SER A 44 10.25 5.44 -0.67
CA SER A 44 10.04 6.90 -0.66
C SER A 44 9.63 7.46 -2.03
N SER A 45 9.76 6.63 -3.06
CA SER A 45 9.15 6.67 -4.39
C SER A 45 7.64 6.38 -4.39
N GLY A 46 6.88 6.89 -3.42
CA GLY A 46 5.43 6.71 -3.41
C GLY A 46 4.73 7.21 -4.69
N TYR A 47 3.51 6.75 -4.93
CA TYR A 47 2.78 7.00 -6.17
C TYR A 47 2.22 8.42 -6.25
N ARG A 48 2.35 9.08 -7.40
CA ARG A 48 1.85 10.45 -7.63
C ARG A 48 0.90 10.48 -8.82
N CYS A 49 -0.20 11.22 -8.67
CA CYS A 49 -1.08 11.50 -9.80
C CYS A 49 -0.42 12.53 -10.71
N ARG A 50 -0.45 12.30 -12.04
CA ARG A 50 0.08 13.22 -13.05
C ARG A 50 -1.00 13.78 -13.98
N VAL A 51 -2.28 13.48 -13.70
CA VAL A 51 -3.40 13.94 -14.53
C VAL A 51 -3.52 15.46 -14.44
N ALA A 52 -3.51 16.11 -15.61
CA ALA A 52 -3.65 17.55 -15.72
C ALA A 52 -4.95 18.02 -15.05
N GLY A 53 -4.87 19.10 -14.28
CA GLY A 53 -6.03 19.63 -13.55
C GLY A 53 -6.38 18.88 -12.25
N CYS A 54 -5.83 17.69 -11.99
CA CYS A 54 -6.12 16.95 -10.76
C CYS A 54 -5.58 17.68 -9.53
N ARG A 55 -6.43 17.90 -8.53
CA ARG A 55 -6.03 18.54 -7.26
C ARG A 55 -4.86 17.80 -6.58
N LYS A 56 -4.90 16.47 -6.55
CA LYS A 56 -3.85 15.66 -5.91
C LYS A 56 -2.52 15.70 -6.65
N ALA A 57 -2.56 15.86 -7.98
CA ALA A 57 -1.38 16.13 -8.79
C ALA A 57 -0.80 17.52 -8.47
N LYS A 58 -1.66 18.55 -8.47
CA LYS A 58 -1.27 19.95 -8.18
C LYS A 58 -0.65 20.12 -6.79
N THR A 59 -1.18 19.43 -5.78
CA THR A 59 -0.63 19.50 -4.42
C THR A 59 0.58 18.59 -4.21
N GLY A 60 1.09 17.92 -5.26
CA GLY A 60 2.20 16.98 -5.15
C GLY A 60 1.94 15.80 -4.20
N HIS A 61 0.68 15.38 -4.05
CA HIS A 61 0.31 14.37 -3.07
C HIS A 61 0.95 13.01 -3.41
N VAL A 62 1.63 12.44 -2.42
CA VAL A 62 2.23 11.10 -2.48
C VAL A 62 1.32 10.09 -1.81
N TYR A 63 0.96 9.04 -2.54
CA TYR A 63 0.34 7.86 -1.97
C TYR A 63 1.43 6.84 -1.64
N ASN A 64 1.60 6.53 -0.36
CA ASN A 64 2.52 5.48 0.09
C ASN A 64 2.03 4.05 -0.16
N ARG A 65 0.80 3.89 -0.68
CA ARG A 65 0.16 2.60 -0.92
C ARG A 65 -0.45 2.55 -2.31
N ARG A 66 -0.06 1.53 -3.09
CA ARG A 66 -0.53 1.31 -4.46
C ARG A 66 -2.05 1.26 -4.57
N ASP A 67 -2.72 0.48 -3.73
CA ASP A 67 -4.18 0.31 -3.82
C ASP A 67 -4.94 1.59 -3.51
N ASN A 68 -4.39 2.47 -2.66
CA ASN A 68 -4.96 3.80 -2.45
C ASN A 68 -4.83 4.66 -3.71
N PHE A 69 -3.69 4.60 -4.38
CA PHE A 69 -3.47 5.31 -5.63
C PHE A 69 -4.37 4.79 -6.76
N VAL A 70 -4.44 3.47 -6.95
CA VAL A 70 -5.32 2.85 -7.95
C VAL A 70 -6.79 3.17 -7.68
N ARG A 71 -7.22 3.18 -6.41
CA ARG A 71 -8.58 3.64 -6.05
C ARG A 71 -8.81 5.10 -6.43
N HIS A 72 -7.83 5.96 -6.19
CA HIS A 72 -7.91 7.36 -6.61
C HIS A 72 -8.07 7.47 -8.12
N LEU A 73 -7.26 6.75 -8.91
CA LEU A 73 -7.38 6.72 -10.36
C LEU A 73 -8.76 6.22 -10.78
N ARG A 74 -9.20 5.04 -10.31
CA ARG A 74 -10.51 4.47 -10.67
C ARG A 74 -11.70 5.39 -10.39
N THR A 75 -11.64 6.17 -9.30
CA THR A 75 -12.78 7.01 -8.87
C THR A 75 -12.73 8.45 -9.38
N LYS A 76 -11.54 8.98 -9.70
CA LYS A 76 -11.36 10.38 -10.14
C LYS A 76 -10.88 10.52 -11.58
N HIS A 77 -10.39 9.43 -12.17
CA HIS A 77 -9.79 9.34 -13.50
C HIS A 77 -10.23 8.02 -14.17
N VAL A 78 -11.51 7.94 -14.54
CA VAL A 78 -12.10 6.74 -15.16
C VAL A 78 -11.28 6.37 -16.41
N GLY A 79 -10.85 5.10 -16.50
CA GLY A 79 -10.04 4.60 -17.61
C GLY A 79 -8.53 4.85 -17.51
N MET A 80 -8.04 5.40 -16.40
CA MET A 80 -6.59 5.56 -16.14
C MET A 80 -6.12 4.58 -15.06
N ASP A 81 -6.39 3.29 -15.21
CA ASP A 81 -5.81 2.30 -14.28
C ASP A 81 -4.33 2.08 -14.57
N PHE A 82 -3.50 2.21 -13.51
CA PHE A 82 -2.11 1.81 -13.55
C PHE A 82 -2.07 0.27 -13.48
N ASP A 83 -2.21 -0.37 -14.64
CA ASP A 83 -1.95 -1.80 -14.78
C ASP A 83 -0.50 -2.04 -14.33
N VAL A 84 -0.34 -2.87 -13.29
CA VAL A 84 1.00 -3.34 -12.91
C VAL A 84 1.07 -4.72 -13.45
N ARG A 85 1.49 -4.80 -14.70
CA ARG A 85 2.25 -5.89 -15.33
C ARG A 85 2.73 -5.41 -16.69
N GLU A 86 3.72 -4.52 -16.69
CA GLU A 86 4.74 -4.63 -17.74
C GLU A 86 5.77 -5.63 -17.23
N GLU A 87 5.55 -6.89 -17.61
CA GLU A 87 6.59 -7.92 -17.61
C GLU A 87 7.67 -7.40 -18.57
N TYR A 88 8.85 -7.08 -18.05
CA TYR A 88 10.02 -6.82 -18.88
C TYR A 88 10.25 -8.07 -19.72
N ASP A 89 10.08 -7.94 -21.03
CA ASP A 89 10.43 -8.96 -22.00
C ASP A 89 11.96 -9.18 -21.90
N VAL A 90 12.36 -10.29 -21.28
CA VAL A 90 13.76 -10.72 -21.28
C VAL A 90 13.99 -11.38 -22.63
N THR A 91 14.48 -10.61 -23.59
CA THR A 91 15.02 -11.17 -24.83
C THR A 91 16.34 -11.88 -24.52
N TYR A 92 16.39 -13.19 -24.81
CA TYR A 92 17.59 -14.04 -24.76
C TYR A 92 18.55 -13.72 -25.91
#